data_AF-A0A9W7H803-F1
#
_entry.id   AF-A0A9W7H803-F1
#
_cell.length_a   1.000
_cell.length_b   1.000
_cell.length_c   1.000
_cell.angle_alpha   90.00
_cell.angle_beta   90.00
_cell.angle_gamma   90.00
#
_symmetry.space_group_name_H-M   'P 1'
#
loop_
_entity.id
_entity.type
_entity.pdbx_description
1 polymer ?
#
loop_
_entity_poly.entity_id
_entity_poly.type
_entity_poly.pdbx_seq_one_letter_code
_entity_poly.pdbx_strand_id
1 'polypeptide(L)' 'MLKRKKQGMLGEQAAKDKIVADFMLFIEAIEKNDTETAKKFDEKAMKSTILSMMKDGRGHNGGFAADNGGKEA' A
#
# COMPACT_ATOMS: atom_id res chain seq x y z
N MET A 1 -8.59 5.23 -21.92
CA MET A 1 -8.88 4.38 -20.73
C MET A 1 -7.79 3.34 -20.44
N LEU A 2 -7.28 2.59 -21.43
CA LEU A 2 -6.25 1.56 -21.21
C LEU A 2 -4.97 2.06 -20.51
N LYS A 3 -4.44 3.24 -20.90
CA LYS A 3 -3.22 3.80 -20.30
C LYS A 3 -3.36 4.07 -18.79
N ARG A 4 -4.53 4.54 -18.33
CA ARG A 4 -4.81 4.81 -16.91
C ARG A 4 -4.91 3.52 -16.09
N LYS A 5 -5.52 2.47 -16.65
CA LYS A 5 -5.57 1.13 -16.03
C LYS A 5 -4.15 0.56 -15.85
N LYS A 6 -3.32 0.67 -16.89
CA LYS A 6 -1.93 0.19 -16.85
C LYS A 6 -1.07 0.97 -15.84
N GLN A 7 -1.24 2.30 -15.76
CA GLN A 7 -0.57 3.12 -14.75
C GLN A 7 -1.04 2.81 -13.32
N GLY A 8 -2.34 2.54 -13.12
CA GLY A 8 -2.87 2.12 -11.81
C GLY A 8 -2.26 0.79 -11.34
N MET A 9 -2.17 -0.20 -12.21
CA MET A 9 -1.52 -1.49 -11.88
C MET A 9 -0.03 -1.33 -11.57
N LEU A 10 0.67 -0.45 -12.28
CA LEU A 10 2.09 -0.16 -11.99
C LEU A 10 2.27 0.57 -10.66
N GLY A 11 1.38 1.52 -10.33
CA GLY A 11 1.39 2.21 -9.04
C GLY A 11 1.07 1.28 -7.87
N GLU A 12 0.14 0.34 -8.08
CA GLU A 12 -0.18 -0.69 -7.10
C GLU A 12 1.00 -1.63 -6.87
N GLN A 13 1.67 -2.10 -7.92
CA GLN A 13 2.86 -2.95 -7.79
C GLN A 13 4.00 -2.21 -7.07
N ALA A 14 4.25 -0.94 -7.42
CA ALA A 14 5.27 -0.14 -6.75
C ALA A 14 4.97 0.07 -5.25
N ALA A 15 3.70 0.20 -4.88
CA ALA A 15 3.29 0.27 -3.47
C ALA A 15 3.54 -1.06 -2.74
N LYS A 16 3.29 -2.20 -3.39
CA LYS A 16 3.59 -3.54 -2.83
C LYS A 16 5.09 -3.71 -2.59
N ASP A 17 5.89 -3.39 -3.59
CA ASP A 17 7.35 -3.54 -3.53
C ASP A 17 7.95 -2.64 -2.43
N LYS A 18 7.43 -1.41 -2.29
CA LYS A 18 7.85 -0.49 -1.23
C LYS A 18 7.56 -1.05 0.17
N ILE A 19 6.38 -1.61 0.41
CA ILE A 19 6.01 -2.19 1.71
C ILE A 19 6.94 -3.34 2.09
N VAL A 20 7.28 -4.21 1.13
CA VAL A 20 8.20 -5.32 1.37
C VAL A 20 9.60 -4.81 1.71
N ALA A 21 10.08 -3.79 0.98
CA ALA A 21 11.37 -3.15 1.27
C ALA A 21 11.39 -2.52 2.66
N ASP A 22 10.37 -1.73 3.02
CA ASP A 22 10.26 -1.09 4.35
C ASP A 22 10.21 -2.13 5.48
N PHE A 23 9.56 -3.28 5.26
CA PHE A 23 9.54 -4.40 6.22
C PHE A 23 10.89 -5.09 6.36
N MET A 24 11.59 -5.38 5.26
CA MET A 24 12.94 -5.97 5.32
C MET A 24 13.92 -5.06 6.06
N LEU A 25 13.84 -3.75 5.84
CA LEU A 25 14.67 -2.75 6.51
C LEU A 25 14.38 -2.68 8.01
N PHE A 26 13.11 -2.84 8.41
CA PHE A 26 12.73 -2.98 9.81
C PHE A 26 13.33 -4.24 10.45
N ILE A 27 13.24 -5.41 9.80
CA ILE A 27 13.84 -6.65 10.33
C ILE A 27 15.34 -6.50 10.48
N GLU A 28 16.03 -5.93 9.48
CA GLU A 28 17.47 -5.69 9.55
C GLU A 28 17.84 -4.77 10.72
N ALA A 29 17.04 -3.72 10.97
CA ALA A 29 17.24 -2.83 12.10
C ALA A 29 17.07 -3.56 13.45
N ILE A 30 16.12 -4.49 13.56
CA ILE A 30 15.94 -5.33 14.76
C ILE A 30 17.16 -6.24 14.95
N GLU A 31 17.63 -6.92 13.89
CA GLU A 31 18.81 -7.80 13.95
C GLU A 31 20.07 -7.06 14.40
N LYS A 32 20.23 -5.80 13.97
CA LYS A 32 21.36 -4.94 14.31
C LYS A 32 21.20 -4.21 15.65
N ASN A 33 20.10 -4.40 16.39
CA ASN A 33 19.72 -3.59 17.56
C ASN A 33 19.66 -2.07 17.27
N ASP A 34 19.43 -1.68 16.02
CA ASP A 34 19.23 -0.30 15.62
C ASP A 34 17.80 0.15 15.94
N THR A 35 17.60 0.51 17.21
CA THR A 35 16.30 0.96 17.71
C THR A 35 15.84 2.30 17.12
N GLU A 36 16.75 3.12 16.60
CA GLU A 36 16.40 4.40 15.97
C GLU A 36 15.77 4.18 14.59
N THR A 37 16.32 3.27 13.80
CA THR A 37 15.74 2.88 12.51
C THR A 37 14.49 2.05 12.71
N ALA A 38 14.47 1.12 13.67
CA ALA A 38 13.29 0.29 13.95
C ALA A 38 12.06 1.13 14.38
N LYS A 39 12.26 2.21 15.15
CA LYS A 39 11.16 3.11 15.55
C LYS A 39 10.53 3.90 14.41
N LYS A 40 11.23 4.05 13.28
CA LYS A 40 10.71 4.75 12.09
C LYS A 40 9.75 3.87 11.27
N PHE A 41 9.65 2.59 11.59
CA PHE A 41 8.74 1.68 10.91
C PHE A 41 7.28 2.03 11.19
N ASP A 42 6.53 2.32 10.13
CA ASP A 42 5.11 2.66 10.21
C ASP A 42 4.25 1.40 10.15
N GLU A 43 4.07 0.77 11.32
CA GLU A 43 3.24 -0.43 11.49
C GLU A 43 1.80 -0.22 10.97
N LYS A 44 1.26 0.99 11.14
CA LYS A 44 -0.12 1.31 10.76
C LYS A 44 -0.26 1.35 9.24
N ALA A 45 0.69 1.97 8.54
CA ALA A 45 0.74 1.96 7.08
C ALA A 45 0.88 0.53 6.53
N MET A 46 1.69 -0.32 7.15
CA MET A 46 1.83 -1.72 6.74
C MET A 46 0.53 -2.50 6.92
N LYS A 47 -0.10 -2.43 8.11
CA LYS A 47 -1.38 -3.09 8.38
C LYS A 47 -2.48 -2.63 7.42
N SER A 48 -2.58 -1.32 7.18
CA SER A 48 -3.56 -0.76 6.24
C SER A 48 -3.37 -1.29 4.82
N THR A 49 -2.12 -1.39 4.37
CA THR A 49 -1.81 -1.86 3.02
C THR A 49 -2.08 -3.35 2.87
N ILE A 50 -1.72 -4.18 3.86
CA ILE A 50 -2.06 -5.62 3.87
C ILE A 50 -3.59 -5.81 3.84
N LEU A 51 -4.34 -5.03 4.62
CA LEU A 51 -5.80 -5.07 4.63
C LEU A 51 -6.40 -4.68 3.28
N SER A 52 -5.82 -3.70 2.58
CA SER A 52 -6.22 -3.39 1.20
C SER A 52 -6.00 -4.61 0.31
N MET A 53 -4.78 -5.17 0.30
CA MET A 53 -4.46 -6.32 -0.55
C MET A 53 -5.38 -7.53 -0.30
N MET A 54 -5.74 -7.79 0.96
CA MET A 54 -6.68 -8.87 1.30
C MET A 54 -8.10 -8.60 0.80
N LYS A 55 -8.54 -7.33 0.78
CA LYS A 55 -9.83 -6.94 0.21
C LYS A 55 -9.83 -7.03 -1.32
N ASP A 56 -8.72 -6.64 -1.95
CA ASP A 56 -8.51 -6.69 -3.41
C ASP A 56 -8.38 -8.13 -3.96
N GLY A 57 -8.12 -9.13 -3.10
CA GLY A 57 -8.13 -10.56 -3.44
C GLY A 57 -9.49 -11.13 -3.84
N ARG A 58 -10.58 -10.37 -3.69
CA ARG A 58 -11.93 -10.73 -4.17
C ARG A 58 -12.31 -9.89 -5.39
N GLY A 59 -11.80 -10.30 -6.55
CA GLY A 59 -12.38 -9.89 -7.82
C GLY A 59 -11.73 -8.66 -8.43
N HIS A 60 -10.83 -8.91 -9.38
CA HIS A 60 -10.58 -8.00 -10.48
C HIS A 60 -11.88 -7.80 -11.28
N ASN A 61 -12.77 -6.90 -10.85
CA ASN A 61 -13.82 -6.39 -11.72
C ASN A 61 -14.24 -4.97 -11.35
N GLY A 62 -13.55 -4.00 -11.96
CA GLY A 62 -14.15 -2.73 -12.38
C GLY A 62 -14.56 -1.73 -11.30
N GLY A 63 -13.90 -0.57 -11.33
CA GLY A 63 -14.61 0.69 -11.09
C GLY A 63 -14.46 1.27 -9.70
N PHE A 64 -13.75 2.39 -9.68
CA PHE A 64 -13.85 3.49 -8.73
C PHE A 64 -15.25 3.66 -8.11
N ALA A 65 -15.28 3.84 -6.79
CA ALA A 65 -16.14 4.83 -6.14
C ALA A 65 -15.54 5.23 -4.79
N ALA A 66 -14.42 5.94 -4.83
CA ALA A 66 -14.13 6.95 -3.81
C ALA A 66 -14.42 8.30 -4.47
N ASP A 67 -15.70 8.65 -4.59
CA ASP A 67 -16.12 10.02 -4.89
C ASP A 67 -16.39 10.71 -3.56
N ASN A 68 -15.52 11.65 -3.24
CA ASN A 68 -15.61 12.48 -2.06
C ASN A 68 -16.13 13.86 -2.54
N GLY A 69 -17.44 14.07 -2.47
CA GLY A 69 -18.09 15.38 -2.38
C GLY A 69 -18.32 16.18 -3.68
N GLY A 70 -19.60 16.43 -4.01
CA GLY A 70 -19.98 17.46 -4.98
C GLY A 70 -21.48 17.60 -5.29
N LYS A 71 -22.17 18.45 -4.52
CA LYS A 71 -23.31 19.35 -4.86
C LYS A 71 -24.68 18.81 -5.34
N GLU A 72 -25.69 19.23 -4.58
CA GLU A 72 -26.98 19.85 -4.96
C GLU A 72 -27.80 19.25 -6.13
N ALA A 73 -28.98 18.72 -5.78
CA ALA A 73 -30.25 18.95 -6.47
C ALA A 73 -31.41 18.74 -5.47
#